data_AF-A0AAT9RR80-F1
#
_entry.id   AF-A0AAT9RR80-F1
#
_cell.length_a   1.000
_cell.length_b   1.000
_cell.length_c   1.000
_cell.angle_alpha   90.00
_cell.angle_beta   90.00
_cell.angle_gamma   90.00
#
_symmetry.space_group_name_H-M   'P 1'
#
loop_
_entity.id
_entity.type
_entity.pdbx_description
1 polymer ?
#
loop_
_entity_poly.entity_id
_entity_poly.type
_entity_poly.pdbx_seq_one_letter_code
_entity_poly.pdbx_strand_id
1 'polypeptide(L)'
;MSTATPTSTRTTTTSTPPEAAPRRSVVDRFREALARFARLACTTRAPYQAAIFRIGLAVAISALLLREWPHRRVLFGDRSPLSHEMALEFGRLDGTFSVLHWSGGQVWFEIVYALTIASALAVMVGWRTRTMSVLLMIGVLSLENRNPLVGDGGDNVMRIMVIYLVFTRCAQVWSLDARRAAPGERRKDPDDRTGVALWAATGIFLLMAFGMDTGWPLFLWVLWGVQGLWYAVNRWFRETEGRALLDVGASLLHNAAMLTIAGQICLIYATSGWYKVQGPKWQEGSALHYALNLEYFSPWPWLSAIVAANTMLVLVLSYGTVMLQVAFPFTLGNRKVKNVLVAVMIGEHLGIAVLLGLPFFSLAMVACDAIFLPTAFLVALGARCGRLPRPALTRRVAAA
;
A
#
# COMPACT_ATOMS: atom_id res chain seq x y z
N MET A 1 -8.53 -91.11 -28.22
CA MET A 1 -8.38 -89.88 -29.04
C MET A 1 -9.58 -89.01 -28.79
N SER A 2 -9.38 -87.71 -28.48
CA SER A 2 -10.29 -86.55 -28.69
C SER A 2 -11.78 -86.72 -28.36
N THR A 3 -12.46 -85.95 -27.52
CA THR A 3 -12.53 -84.49 -27.34
C THR A 3 -13.56 -84.22 -26.23
N ALA A 4 -13.35 -83.27 -25.32
CA ALA A 4 -14.45 -82.54 -24.67
C ALA A 4 -13.93 -81.21 -24.10
N THR A 5 -14.40 -80.12 -24.70
CA THR A 5 -14.19 -78.72 -24.34
C THR A 5 -14.77 -78.40 -22.95
N PRO A 6 -14.10 -77.63 -22.07
CA PRO A 6 -14.77 -77.06 -20.91
C PRO A 6 -15.36 -75.67 -21.26
N THR A 7 -16.67 -75.58 -21.09
CA THR A 7 -17.51 -74.40 -21.26
C THR A 7 -17.14 -73.31 -20.25
N SER A 8 -16.90 -72.10 -20.75
CA SER A 8 -16.69 -70.88 -19.97
C SER A 8 -17.99 -70.46 -19.25
N THR A 9 -18.01 -70.47 -17.92
CA THR A 9 -18.99 -69.74 -17.12
C THR A 9 -18.36 -68.47 -16.53
N ARG A 10 -18.83 -67.35 -17.08
CA ARG A 10 -18.45 -65.97 -16.76
C ARG A 10 -19.04 -65.59 -15.40
N THR A 11 -18.20 -65.34 -14.41
CA THR A 11 -18.62 -64.84 -13.09
C THR A 11 -19.08 -63.38 -13.22
N THR A 12 -20.38 -63.14 -13.10
CA THR A 12 -20.97 -61.80 -13.02
C THR A 12 -20.69 -61.22 -11.64
N THR A 13 -19.66 -60.39 -11.51
CA THR A 13 -19.48 -59.51 -10.35
C THR A 13 -20.51 -58.38 -10.43
N THR A 14 -21.54 -58.45 -9.59
CA THR A 14 -22.47 -57.35 -9.34
C THR A 14 -21.72 -56.20 -8.67
N SER A 15 -21.29 -55.21 -9.45
CA SER A 15 -20.77 -53.94 -8.92
C SER A 15 -21.93 -53.14 -8.32
N THR A 16 -21.95 -52.98 -7.01
CA THR A 16 -22.80 -52.00 -6.33
C THR A 16 -22.46 -50.60 -6.85
N PRO A 17 -23.46 -49.78 -7.23
CA PRO A 17 -23.20 -48.40 -7.65
C PRO A 17 -22.62 -47.60 -6.47
N PRO A 18 -21.70 -46.66 -6.73
CA PRO A 18 -21.09 -45.86 -5.67
C PRO A 18 -22.17 -45.06 -4.94
N GLU A 19 -22.20 -45.20 -3.62
CA GLU A 19 -23.10 -44.49 -2.72
C GLU A 19 -22.95 -42.97 -2.95
N ALA A 20 -24.04 -42.33 -3.36
CA ALA A 20 -24.03 -40.90 -3.67
C ALA A 20 -23.64 -40.10 -2.42
N ALA A 21 -22.59 -39.29 -2.52
CA ALA A 21 -22.11 -38.47 -1.40
C ALA A 21 -23.28 -37.70 -0.75
N PRO A 22 -23.41 -37.71 0.59
CA PRO A 22 -24.56 -37.12 1.27
C PRO A 22 -24.69 -35.64 0.93
N ARG A 23 -25.89 -35.24 0.45
CA ARG A 23 -26.21 -33.84 0.13
C ARG A 23 -26.08 -33.03 1.41
N ARG A 24 -25.10 -32.13 1.49
CA ARG A 24 -24.87 -31.24 2.65
C ARG A 24 -26.16 -30.54 3.05
N SER A 25 -26.49 -30.55 4.34
CA SER A 25 -27.69 -29.86 4.84
C SER A 25 -27.54 -28.34 4.72
N VAL A 26 -28.67 -27.62 4.70
CA VAL A 26 -28.68 -26.14 4.74
C VAL A 26 -27.96 -25.65 6.01
N VAL A 27 -28.11 -26.37 7.13
CA VAL A 27 -27.50 -26.07 8.42
C VAL A 27 -25.98 -26.19 8.36
N ASP A 28 -25.45 -27.22 7.68
CA ASP A 28 -23.99 -27.39 7.51
C ASP A 28 -23.40 -26.28 6.65
N ARG A 29 -24.09 -25.89 5.56
CA ARG A 29 -23.68 -24.74 4.75
C ARG A 29 -23.68 -23.44 5.55
N PHE A 30 -24.70 -23.23 6.41
CA PHE A 30 -24.79 -22.06 7.27
C PHE A 30 -23.67 -22.04 8.32
N ARG A 31 -23.41 -23.17 9.00
CA ARG A 31 -22.30 -23.30 9.96
C ARG A 31 -20.93 -23.08 9.30
N GLU A 32 -20.71 -23.63 8.11
CA GLU A 32 -19.49 -23.40 7.33
C GLU A 32 -19.34 -21.93 6.90
N ALA A 33 -20.43 -21.27 6.50
CA ALA A 33 -20.44 -19.85 6.17
C ALA A 33 -20.11 -18.99 7.40
N LEU A 34 -20.76 -19.27 8.54
CA LEU A 34 -20.51 -18.58 9.81
C LEU A 34 -19.07 -18.78 10.30
N ALA A 35 -18.54 -20.01 10.21
CA ALA A 35 -17.16 -20.30 10.58
C ALA A 35 -16.15 -19.60 9.65
N ARG A 36 -16.45 -19.51 8.35
CA ARG A 36 -15.63 -18.73 7.40
C ARG A 36 -15.67 -17.23 7.71
N PHE A 37 -16.85 -16.70 8.00
CA PHE A 37 -17.03 -15.31 8.41
C PHE A 37 -16.29 -15.01 9.71
N ALA A 38 -16.46 -15.83 10.75
CA ALA A 38 -15.74 -15.70 12.02
C ALA A 38 -14.22 -15.74 11.82
N ARG A 39 -13.71 -16.67 11.00
CA ARG A 39 -12.27 -16.69 10.66
C ARG A 39 -11.83 -15.41 9.95
N LEU A 40 -12.62 -14.89 9.01
CA LEU A 40 -12.31 -13.63 8.32
C LEU A 40 -12.34 -12.44 9.29
N ALA A 41 -13.31 -12.40 10.19
CA ALA A 41 -13.53 -11.31 11.13
C ALA A 41 -12.50 -11.29 12.27
N CYS A 42 -12.05 -12.45 12.73
CA CYS A 42 -11.14 -12.57 13.86
C CYS A 42 -9.64 -12.61 13.46
N THR A 43 -9.31 -12.69 12.17
CA THR A 43 -7.90 -12.78 11.72
C THR A 43 -7.49 -11.61 10.84
N THR A 44 -6.37 -10.99 11.18
CA THR A 44 -5.71 -10.01 10.31
C THR A 44 -4.96 -10.75 9.21
N ARG A 45 -5.33 -10.52 7.94
CA ARG A 45 -4.70 -11.20 6.79
C ARG A 45 -3.54 -10.39 6.22
N ALA A 46 -2.59 -11.09 5.62
CA ALA A 46 -1.47 -10.47 4.89
C ALA A 46 -0.65 -9.42 5.70
N PRO A 47 -0.28 -9.68 6.97
CA PRO A 47 0.43 -8.69 7.79
C PRO A 47 1.81 -8.31 7.23
N TYR A 48 2.51 -9.24 6.58
CA TYR A 48 3.80 -8.99 5.93
C TYR A 48 3.66 -8.12 4.68
N GLN A 49 2.61 -8.34 3.89
CA GLN A 49 2.26 -7.53 2.73
C GLN A 49 1.92 -6.09 3.15
N ALA A 50 1.12 -5.93 4.20
CA ALA A 50 0.82 -4.62 4.77
C ALA A 50 2.08 -3.91 5.28
N ALA A 51 3.02 -4.65 5.89
CA ALA A 51 4.27 -4.08 6.38
C ALA A 51 5.23 -3.66 5.25
N ILE A 52 5.40 -4.47 4.20
CA ILE A 52 6.26 -4.09 3.07
C ILE A 52 5.65 -2.92 2.29
N PHE A 53 4.33 -2.90 2.13
CA PHE A 53 3.62 -1.77 1.52
C PHE A 53 3.82 -0.48 2.32
N ARG A 54 3.64 -0.52 3.64
CA ARG A 54 3.92 0.63 4.53
C ARG A 54 5.35 1.16 4.36
N ILE A 55 6.34 0.26 4.37
CA ILE A 55 7.75 0.64 4.24
C ILE A 55 7.99 1.24 2.85
N GLY A 56 7.58 0.55 1.79
CA GLY A 56 7.79 1.00 0.41
C GLY A 56 7.15 2.35 0.12
N LEU A 57 5.88 2.54 0.53
CA LEU A 57 5.16 3.79 0.34
C LEU A 57 5.82 4.95 1.11
N ALA A 58 6.21 4.70 2.36
CA ALA A 58 6.89 5.70 3.17
C ALA A 58 8.29 6.05 2.63
N VAL A 59 9.02 5.09 2.08
CA VAL A 59 10.30 5.31 1.38
C VAL A 59 10.07 6.13 0.12
N ALA A 60 9.06 5.82 -0.69
CA ALA A 60 8.71 6.58 -1.90
C ALA A 60 8.47 8.06 -1.59
N ILE A 61 7.58 8.33 -0.63
CA ILE A 61 7.23 9.70 -0.22
C ILE A 61 8.43 10.41 0.40
N SER A 62 9.16 9.75 1.30
CA SER A 62 10.34 10.36 1.95
C SER A 62 11.43 10.68 0.94
N ALA A 63 11.70 9.77 0.00
CA ALA A 63 12.69 9.98 -1.03
C ALA A 63 12.31 11.14 -1.96
N LEU A 64 11.04 11.23 -2.37
CA LEU A 64 10.52 12.35 -3.16
C LEU A 64 10.71 13.68 -2.41
N LEU A 65 10.20 13.79 -1.18
CA LEU A 65 10.26 15.03 -0.41
C LEU A 65 11.70 15.44 -0.04
N LEU A 66 12.58 14.49 0.24
CA LEU A 66 13.99 14.81 0.51
C LEU A 66 14.72 15.25 -0.77
N ARG A 67 14.41 14.63 -1.92
CA ARG A 67 14.97 15.02 -3.21
C ARG A 67 14.49 16.40 -3.65
N GLU A 68 13.22 16.71 -3.41
CA GLU A 68 12.63 18.02 -3.70
C GLU A 68 12.95 19.08 -2.67
N TRP A 69 13.70 18.76 -1.60
CA TRP A 69 14.03 19.72 -0.55
C TRP A 69 14.57 21.05 -1.11
N PRO A 70 15.52 21.11 -2.07
CA PRO A 70 16.03 22.39 -2.59
C PRO A 70 14.96 23.24 -3.31
N HIS A 71 13.98 22.60 -3.94
CA HIS A 71 12.99 23.24 -4.82
C HIS A 71 11.59 23.34 -4.21
N ARG A 72 11.39 22.77 -3.02
CA ARG A 72 10.09 22.65 -2.31
C ARG A 72 9.26 23.93 -2.27
N ARG A 73 9.90 25.09 -2.07
CA ARG A 73 9.20 26.39 -1.98
C ARG A 73 8.68 26.88 -3.33
N VAL A 74 9.36 26.53 -4.42
CA VAL A 74 8.94 26.85 -5.79
C VAL A 74 7.88 25.87 -6.25
N LEU A 75 7.95 24.60 -5.82
CA LEU A 75 6.95 23.60 -6.21
C LEU A 75 5.63 23.79 -5.44
N PHE A 76 5.71 23.99 -4.13
CA PHE A 76 4.54 23.91 -3.24
C PHE A 76 4.39 25.11 -2.29
N GLY A 77 5.42 25.95 -2.16
CA GLY A 77 5.47 26.97 -1.12
C GLY A 77 5.05 28.36 -1.56
N ASP A 78 5.64 29.35 -0.90
CA ASP A 78 5.42 30.78 -1.07
C ASP A 78 6.07 31.35 -2.34
N ARG A 79 7.00 30.62 -2.96
CA ARG A 79 7.67 31.00 -4.22
C ARG A 79 7.06 30.31 -5.44
N SER A 80 5.94 29.61 -5.25
CA SER A 80 5.27 28.90 -6.33
C SER A 80 4.68 29.87 -7.35
N PRO A 81 4.89 29.64 -8.66
CA PRO A 81 4.17 30.38 -9.71
C PRO A 81 2.65 30.25 -9.58
N LEU A 82 2.17 29.11 -9.06
CA LEU A 82 0.79 28.96 -8.63
C LEU A 82 0.60 29.69 -7.29
N SER A 83 0.01 30.88 -7.36
CA SER A 83 -0.25 31.75 -6.21
C SER A 83 -1.13 31.05 -5.17
N HIS A 84 -1.10 31.54 -3.93
CA HIS A 84 -1.93 31.00 -2.87
C HIS A 84 -3.43 31.18 -3.15
N GLU A 85 -3.83 32.30 -3.75
CA GLU A 85 -5.21 32.58 -4.14
C GLU A 85 -5.72 31.60 -5.20
N MET A 86 -4.90 31.32 -6.22
CA MET A 86 -5.27 30.32 -7.23
C MET A 86 -5.41 28.92 -6.62
N ALA A 87 -4.52 28.54 -5.69
CA ALA A 87 -4.63 27.26 -5.00
C ALA A 87 -5.92 27.16 -4.15
N LEU A 88 -6.33 28.26 -3.50
CA LEU A 88 -7.62 28.32 -2.81
C LEU A 88 -8.80 28.13 -3.77
N GLU A 89 -8.73 28.72 -4.97
CA GLU A 89 -9.76 28.58 -5.98
C GLU A 89 -9.87 27.12 -6.50
N PHE A 90 -8.74 26.50 -6.85
CA PHE A 90 -8.69 25.06 -7.18
C PHE A 90 -9.28 24.21 -6.04
N GLY A 91 -8.89 24.50 -4.79
CA GLY A 91 -9.43 23.82 -3.62
C GLY A 91 -10.94 23.91 -3.50
N ARG A 92 -11.51 25.09 -3.77
CA ARG A 92 -12.95 25.35 -3.69
C ARG A 92 -13.73 24.65 -4.81
N LEU A 93 -13.19 24.63 -6.02
CA LEU A 93 -13.84 24.02 -7.18
C LEU A 93 -13.88 22.49 -7.07
N ASP A 94 -12.77 21.88 -6.63
CA ASP A 94 -12.64 20.42 -6.57
C ASP A 94 -13.07 19.84 -5.21
N GLY A 95 -13.35 20.69 -4.21
CA GLY A 95 -13.67 20.26 -2.84
C GLY A 95 -12.49 19.57 -2.13
N THR A 96 -11.26 19.94 -2.49
CA THR A 96 -10.05 19.28 -1.99
C THR A 96 -9.58 19.84 -0.66
N PHE A 97 -8.91 18.98 0.11
CA PHE A 97 -8.39 19.31 1.43
C PHE A 97 -6.91 19.65 1.39
N SER A 98 -6.53 20.79 1.97
CA SER A 98 -5.13 21.12 2.24
C SER A 98 -5.00 22.05 3.45
N VAL A 99 -4.17 21.69 4.42
CA VAL A 99 -3.84 22.60 5.53
C VAL A 99 -2.96 23.77 5.06
N LEU A 100 -2.31 23.65 3.89
CA LEU A 100 -1.53 24.73 3.28
C LEU A 100 -2.43 25.84 2.71
N HIS A 101 -3.74 25.64 2.65
CA HIS A 101 -4.72 26.68 2.30
C HIS A 101 -4.96 27.68 3.45
N TRP A 102 -4.57 27.37 4.68
CA TRP A 102 -4.82 28.28 5.81
C TRP A 102 -3.87 29.46 5.88
N SER A 103 -2.68 29.33 5.29
CA SER A 103 -1.70 30.39 5.23
C SER A 103 -0.77 30.22 4.03
N GLY A 104 -0.59 31.29 3.26
CA GLY A 104 0.42 31.37 2.21
C GLY A 104 1.84 31.66 2.73
N GLY A 105 2.04 31.75 4.04
CA GLY A 105 3.31 32.13 4.64
C GLY A 105 4.37 31.02 4.60
N GLN A 106 5.64 31.42 4.43
CA GLN A 106 6.79 30.51 4.41
C GLN A 106 6.86 29.63 5.66
N VAL A 107 6.70 30.20 6.86
CA VAL A 107 6.89 29.48 8.13
C VAL A 107 5.89 28.33 8.24
N TRP A 108 4.63 28.57 7.90
CA TRP A 108 3.58 27.55 7.91
C TRP A 108 3.89 26.42 6.93
N PHE A 109 4.29 26.78 5.70
CA PHE A 109 4.68 25.81 4.69
C PHE A 109 5.83 24.91 5.17
N GLU A 110 6.91 25.49 5.72
CA GLU A 110 8.08 24.72 6.18
C GLU A 110 7.72 23.78 7.32
N ILE A 111 6.84 24.19 8.24
CA ILE A 111 6.34 23.33 9.33
C ILE A 111 5.59 22.13 8.75
N VAL A 112 4.62 22.35 7.86
CA VAL A 112 3.82 21.26 7.26
C VAL A 112 4.72 20.33 6.44
N TYR A 113 5.67 20.86 5.68
CA TYR A 113 6.61 20.08 4.88
C TYR A 113 7.51 19.19 5.76
N ALA A 114 8.12 19.77 6.80
CA ALA A 114 8.98 19.06 7.74
C ALA A 114 8.19 18.00 8.53
N LEU A 115 6.98 18.31 8.98
CA LEU A 115 6.10 17.35 9.66
C LEU A 115 5.68 16.21 8.73
N THR A 116 5.50 16.46 7.44
CA THR A 116 5.18 15.41 6.46
C THR A 116 6.35 14.45 6.30
N ILE A 117 7.58 14.95 6.17
CA ILE A 117 8.80 14.13 6.14
C ILE A 117 8.95 13.34 7.45
N ALA A 118 8.82 13.99 8.61
CA ALA A 118 8.93 13.34 9.90
C ALA A 118 7.88 12.22 10.06
N SER A 119 6.65 12.48 9.63
CA SER A 119 5.56 11.50 9.63
C SER A 119 5.85 10.33 8.69
N ALA A 120 6.39 10.59 7.49
CA ALA A 120 6.78 9.56 6.54
C ALA A 120 7.88 8.66 7.11
N LEU A 121 8.94 9.24 7.68
CA LEU A 121 10.02 8.50 8.34
C LEU A 121 9.52 7.69 9.55
N ALA A 122 8.61 8.27 10.34
CA ALA A 122 7.99 7.58 11.46
C ALA A 122 7.10 6.41 11.00
N VAL A 123 6.31 6.59 9.94
CA VAL A 123 5.55 5.52 9.29
C VAL A 123 6.48 4.46 8.72
N MET A 124 7.62 4.82 8.12
CA MET A 124 8.62 3.89 7.56
C MET A 124 9.21 2.95 8.61
N VAL A 125 9.52 3.45 9.82
CA VAL A 125 10.00 2.60 10.93
C VAL A 125 8.87 1.95 11.73
N GLY A 126 7.62 2.38 11.48
CA GLY A 126 6.43 1.91 12.18
C GLY A 126 6.40 2.36 13.64
N TRP A 127 6.70 3.63 13.88
CA TRP A 127 6.59 4.29 15.18
C TRP A 127 5.24 5.00 15.27
N ARG A 128 4.41 4.62 16.26
CA ARG A 128 3.09 5.23 16.50
C ARG A 128 2.27 5.27 15.21
N THR A 129 2.30 4.14 14.49
CA THR A 129 1.94 4.05 13.06
C THR A 129 0.54 4.57 12.80
N ARG A 130 -0.42 4.32 13.71
CA ARG A 130 -1.78 4.84 13.61
C ARG A 130 -1.85 6.36 13.48
N THR A 131 -1.25 7.07 14.45
CA THR A 131 -1.22 8.54 14.46
C THR A 131 -0.38 9.05 13.30
N MET A 132 0.80 8.47 13.08
CA MET A 132 1.73 8.94 12.03
C MET A 132 1.19 8.70 10.62
N SER A 133 0.41 7.64 10.37
CA SER A 133 -0.24 7.43 9.06
C SER A 133 -1.29 8.49 8.76
N VAL A 134 -2.01 8.97 9.78
CA VAL A 134 -2.98 10.07 9.60
C VAL A 134 -2.26 11.38 9.33
N LEU A 135 -1.20 11.68 10.09
CA LEU A 135 -0.39 12.88 9.86
C LEU A 135 0.28 12.85 8.48
N LEU A 136 0.78 11.69 8.06
CA LEU A 136 1.32 11.48 6.71
C LEU A 136 0.24 11.72 5.64
N MET A 137 -0.95 11.14 5.80
CA MET A 137 -2.07 11.33 4.88
C MET A 137 -2.44 12.83 4.76
N ILE A 138 -2.57 13.53 5.89
CA ILE A 138 -2.85 14.98 5.92
C ILE A 138 -1.76 15.75 5.19
N GLY A 139 -0.48 15.46 5.47
CA GLY A 139 0.66 16.13 4.85
C GLY A 139 0.73 15.93 3.34
N VAL A 140 0.59 14.69 2.87
CA VAL A 140 0.60 14.34 1.44
C VAL A 140 -0.58 14.98 0.71
N LEU A 141 -1.81 14.84 1.23
CA LEU A 141 -2.98 15.50 0.65
C LEU A 141 -2.78 17.01 0.58
N SER A 142 -2.18 17.61 1.61
CA SER A 142 -1.98 19.05 1.65
C SER A 142 -0.96 19.53 0.63
N LEU A 143 0.17 18.83 0.48
CA LEU A 143 1.20 19.17 -0.49
C LEU A 143 0.71 19.00 -1.92
N GLU A 144 0.09 17.86 -2.22
CA GLU A 144 -0.36 17.57 -3.57
C GLU A 144 -1.54 18.44 -4.00
N ASN A 145 -2.47 18.79 -3.09
CA ASN A 145 -3.57 19.71 -3.41
C ASN A 145 -3.14 21.18 -3.40
N ARG A 146 -1.99 21.53 -2.81
CA ARG A 146 -1.45 22.90 -2.85
C ARG A 146 -0.97 23.29 -4.25
N ASN A 147 -0.51 22.33 -5.04
CA ASN A 147 -0.19 22.53 -6.45
C ASN A 147 -0.48 21.26 -7.27
N PRO A 148 -1.72 21.09 -7.77
CA PRO A 148 -2.12 19.89 -8.50
C PRO A 148 -1.46 19.75 -9.88
N LEU A 149 -0.75 20.78 -10.36
CA LEU A 149 -0.14 20.82 -11.69
C LEU A 149 1.27 20.21 -11.74
N VAL A 150 1.90 19.95 -10.58
CA VAL A 150 3.29 19.47 -10.50
C VAL A 150 3.39 17.95 -10.58
N GLY A 151 2.38 17.24 -10.06
CA GLY A 151 2.45 15.78 -9.88
C GLY A 151 2.21 14.98 -11.16
N ASP A 152 2.60 13.71 -11.13
CA ASP A 152 2.34 12.72 -12.17
C ASP A 152 1.39 11.60 -11.68
N GLY A 153 1.28 10.52 -12.46
CA GLY A 153 0.44 9.38 -12.09
C GLY A 153 0.85 8.70 -10.77
N GLY A 154 2.13 8.75 -10.42
CA GLY A 154 2.72 8.17 -9.21
C GLY A 154 2.32 8.94 -7.96
N ASP A 155 2.27 10.27 -8.03
CA ASP A 155 1.74 11.11 -6.95
C ASP A 155 0.27 10.77 -6.69
N ASN A 156 -0.54 10.65 -7.75
CA ASN A 156 -1.93 10.22 -7.61
C ASN A 156 -2.07 8.83 -6.95
N VAL A 157 -1.19 7.88 -7.28
CA VAL A 157 -1.16 6.58 -6.60
C VAL A 157 -0.79 6.77 -5.13
N MET A 158 0.27 7.50 -4.81
CA MET A 158 0.68 7.75 -3.42
C MET A 158 -0.44 8.40 -2.61
N ARG A 159 -1.12 9.41 -3.15
CA ARG A 159 -2.28 10.09 -2.55
C ARG A 159 -3.39 9.12 -2.14
N ILE A 160 -3.79 8.24 -3.05
CA ILE A 160 -4.83 7.24 -2.79
C ILE A 160 -4.34 6.22 -1.76
N MET A 161 -3.09 5.77 -1.90
CA MET A 161 -2.51 4.73 -1.06
C MET A 161 -2.29 5.18 0.38
N VAL A 162 -1.95 6.45 0.64
CA VAL A 162 -1.82 6.96 2.03
C VAL A 162 -3.17 7.02 2.73
N ILE A 163 -4.26 7.30 2.02
CA ILE A 163 -5.62 7.24 2.57
C ILE A 163 -5.93 5.80 2.98
N TYR A 164 -5.68 4.83 2.11
CA TYR A 164 -5.94 3.42 2.42
C TYR A 164 -5.04 2.89 3.54
N LEU A 165 -3.78 3.35 3.61
CA LEU A 165 -2.82 2.94 4.64
C LEU A 165 -3.35 3.19 6.06
N VAL A 166 -4.07 4.29 6.29
CA VAL A 166 -4.66 4.65 7.59
C VAL A 166 -5.59 3.56 8.13
N PHE A 167 -6.27 2.84 7.23
CA PHE A 167 -7.20 1.77 7.59
C PHE A 167 -6.53 0.40 7.74
N THR A 168 -5.21 0.31 7.56
CA THR A 168 -4.47 -0.95 7.64
C THR A 168 -3.80 -1.16 9.02
N ARG A 169 -3.72 -2.42 9.46
CA ARG A 169 -2.88 -2.86 10.59
C ARG A 169 -1.44 -3.15 10.15
N CYS A 170 -0.83 -2.24 9.39
CA CYS A 170 0.50 -2.40 8.78
C CYS A 170 1.69 -2.35 9.75
N ALA A 171 1.41 -2.24 11.05
CA ALA A 171 2.41 -2.20 12.13
C ALA A 171 2.50 -3.49 12.94
N GLN A 172 1.86 -4.59 12.53
CA GLN A 172 1.92 -5.87 13.25
C GLN A 172 3.27 -6.57 13.15
N VAL A 173 4.01 -6.34 12.07
CA VAL A 173 5.36 -6.90 11.84
C VAL A 173 6.28 -5.81 11.29
N TRP A 174 7.59 -5.99 11.49
CA TRP A 174 8.65 -5.08 11.00
C TRP A 174 8.45 -3.61 11.39
N SER A 175 7.98 -3.36 12.61
CA SER A 175 7.70 -2.03 13.13
C SER A 175 8.25 -1.88 14.56
N LEU A 176 8.49 -0.63 14.97
CA LEU A 176 8.76 -0.31 16.37
C LEU A 176 7.54 -0.54 17.26
N ASP A 177 6.32 -0.38 16.72
CA ASP A 177 5.06 -0.69 17.40
C ASP A 177 4.96 -2.18 17.79
N ALA A 178 5.29 -3.10 16.89
CA ALA A 178 5.28 -4.54 17.15
C ALA A 178 6.30 -4.91 18.25
N ARG A 179 7.46 -4.24 18.25
CA ARG A 179 8.48 -4.43 19.29
C ARG A 179 7.99 -3.93 20.65
N ARG A 180 7.34 -2.76 20.70
CA ARG A 180 6.73 -2.21 21.93
C ARG A 180 5.60 -3.07 22.47
N ALA A 181 4.82 -3.69 21.59
CA ALA A 181 3.73 -4.58 21.96
C ALA A 181 4.21 -5.95 22.51
N ALA A 182 5.49 -6.30 22.33
CA ALA A 182 6.03 -7.54 22.84
C ALA A 182 5.95 -7.60 24.38
N PRO A 183 5.61 -8.76 24.99
CA PRO A 183 5.35 -8.87 26.43
C PRO A 183 6.46 -8.29 27.33
N GLY A 184 7.73 -8.48 26.97
CA GLY A 184 8.87 -8.01 27.75
C GLY A 184 9.14 -6.50 27.68
N GLU A 185 8.84 -5.85 26.54
CA GLU A 185 9.00 -4.39 26.38
C GLU A 185 7.81 -3.64 26.97
N ARG A 186 6.61 -4.22 26.89
CA ARG A 186 5.37 -3.64 27.43
C ARG A 186 5.39 -3.43 28.95
N ARG A 187 6.18 -4.21 29.69
CA ARG A 187 6.36 -4.07 31.14
C ARG A 187 7.25 -2.87 31.51
N LYS A 188 8.09 -2.38 30.59
CA LYS A 188 9.08 -1.32 30.85
C LYS A 188 8.51 0.10 30.74
N ASP A 189 7.45 0.31 29.97
CA ASP A 189 6.80 1.61 29.81
C ASP A 189 5.29 1.51 30.13
N PRO A 190 4.92 1.50 31.43
CA PRO A 190 3.52 1.45 31.85
C PRO A 190 2.76 2.76 31.58
N ASP A 191 3.49 3.89 31.51
CA ASP A 191 2.89 5.23 31.49
C ASP A 191 2.56 5.72 30.08
N ASP A 192 3.26 5.30 29.03
CA ASP A 192 3.04 5.73 27.63
C ASP A 192 2.78 7.24 27.46
N ARG A 193 3.66 8.07 28.05
CA ARG A 193 3.50 9.55 28.04
C ARG A 193 3.52 10.12 26.63
N THR A 194 4.35 9.55 25.76
CA THR A 194 4.45 9.97 24.35
C THR A 194 3.13 9.74 23.61
N GLY A 195 2.45 8.62 23.85
CA GLY A 195 1.14 8.37 23.27
C GLY A 195 0.12 9.42 23.71
N VAL A 196 0.06 9.72 25.01
CA VAL A 196 -0.84 10.74 25.56
C VAL A 196 -0.55 12.12 24.98
N ALA A 197 0.72 12.53 24.92
CA ALA A 197 1.12 13.82 24.36
C ALA A 197 0.73 13.97 22.88
N LEU A 198 0.91 12.91 22.07
CA LEU A 198 0.51 12.92 20.66
C LEU A 198 -1.02 13.05 20.49
N TRP A 199 -1.79 12.34 21.31
CA TRP A 199 -3.25 12.45 21.29
C TRP A 199 -3.74 13.84 21.71
N ALA A 200 -3.16 14.39 22.79
CA ALA A 200 -3.47 15.74 23.22
C ALA A 200 -3.12 16.77 22.15
N ALA A 201 -1.92 16.69 21.57
CA ALA A 201 -1.47 17.62 20.52
C ALA A 201 -2.35 17.56 19.28
N THR A 202 -2.70 16.35 18.80
CA THR A 202 -3.60 16.19 17.64
C THR A 202 -5.02 16.62 17.93
N GLY A 203 -5.54 16.39 19.14
CA GLY A 203 -6.86 16.85 19.55
C GLY A 203 -6.95 18.37 19.67
N ILE A 204 -5.95 18.99 20.31
CA ILE A 204 -5.82 20.46 20.39
C ILE A 204 -5.71 21.04 18.98
N PHE A 205 -4.90 20.44 18.11
CA PHE A 205 -4.81 20.88 16.72
C PHE A 205 -6.16 20.83 16.02
N LEU A 206 -6.92 19.73 16.14
CA LEU A 206 -8.25 19.64 15.53
C LEU A 206 -9.22 20.69 16.08
N LEU A 207 -9.22 20.94 17.40
CA LEU A 207 -10.05 21.99 18.02
C LEU A 207 -9.70 23.38 17.49
N MET A 208 -8.41 23.68 17.31
CA MET A 208 -7.93 24.98 16.84
C MET A 208 -8.14 25.16 15.34
N ALA A 209 -8.03 24.08 14.57
CA ALA A 209 -8.08 24.11 13.11
C ALA A 209 -9.51 23.98 12.55
N PHE A 210 -10.41 23.29 13.25
CA PHE A 210 -11.71 22.93 12.73
C PHE A 210 -12.82 22.99 13.78
N GLY A 211 -13.96 23.54 13.39
CA GLY A 211 -15.24 23.27 14.04
C GLY A 211 -15.73 21.84 13.77
N MET A 212 -16.90 21.48 14.30
CA MET A 212 -17.58 20.21 14.00
C MET A 212 -18.46 20.35 12.74
N ASP A 213 -17.86 20.80 11.64
CA ASP A 213 -18.54 21.00 10.36
C ASP A 213 -18.54 19.75 9.48
N THR A 214 -19.35 19.74 8.43
CA THR A 214 -19.44 18.61 7.48
C THR A 214 -18.20 18.49 6.57
N GLY A 215 -18.03 17.33 5.91
CA GLY A 215 -16.91 17.10 4.99
C GLY A 215 -15.62 16.63 5.68
N TRP A 216 -14.49 17.23 5.31
CA TRP A 216 -13.17 16.87 5.84
C TRP A 216 -13.01 17.05 7.36
N PRO A 217 -13.51 18.14 7.98
CA PRO A 217 -13.51 18.27 9.44
C PRO A 217 -14.18 17.10 10.15
N LEU A 218 -15.41 16.75 9.77
CA LEU A 218 -16.13 15.60 10.33
C LEU A 218 -15.34 14.29 10.15
N PHE A 219 -14.76 14.07 8.97
CA PHE A 219 -13.95 12.89 8.71
C PHE A 219 -12.74 12.81 9.66
N LEU A 220 -12.01 13.91 9.84
CA LEU A 220 -10.85 13.96 10.74
C LEU A 220 -11.24 13.79 12.21
N TRP A 221 -12.37 14.38 12.63
CA TRP A 221 -12.93 14.21 13.97
C TRP A 221 -13.34 12.76 14.26
N VAL A 222 -14.05 12.12 13.32
CA VAL A 222 -14.42 10.70 13.43
C VAL A 222 -13.17 9.82 13.49
N LEU A 223 -12.18 10.09 12.63
CA LEU A 223 -10.94 9.34 12.59
C LEU A 223 -10.16 9.47 13.91
N TRP A 224 -10.04 10.68 14.44
CA TRP A 224 -9.39 10.94 15.73
C TRP A 224 -10.15 10.26 16.88
N GLY A 225 -11.48 10.39 16.93
CA GLY A 225 -12.32 9.80 17.97
C GLY A 225 -12.28 8.28 17.99
N VAL A 226 -12.41 7.62 16.84
CA VAL A 226 -12.35 6.15 16.72
C VAL A 226 -10.96 5.62 17.11
N GLN A 227 -9.89 6.27 16.65
CA GLN A 227 -8.54 5.85 17.01
C GLN A 227 -8.18 6.19 18.46
N GLY A 228 -8.74 7.27 19.01
CA GLY A 228 -8.61 7.65 20.43
C GLY A 228 -9.31 6.66 21.34
N LEU A 229 -10.55 6.26 21.01
CA LEU A 229 -11.28 5.19 21.69
C LEU A 229 -10.47 3.89 21.66
N TRP A 230 -9.92 3.55 20.50
CA TRP A 230 -9.05 2.39 20.36
C TRP A 230 -7.84 2.44 21.31
N TYR A 231 -7.15 3.59 21.35
CA TYR A 231 -6.00 3.80 22.23
C TYR A 231 -6.39 3.67 23.71
N ALA A 232 -7.51 4.30 24.10
CA ALA A 232 -8.06 4.24 25.45
C ALA A 232 -8.37 2.80 25.89
N VAL A 233 -9.09 2.03 25.07
CA VAL A 233 -9.41 0.63 25.37
C VAL A 233 -8.15 -0.23 25.50
N ASN A 234 -7.15 -0.02 24.64
CA ASN A 234 -5.89 -0.75 24.72
C ASN A 234 -5.03 -0.39 25.94
N ARG A 235 -5.25 0.79 26.51
CA ARG A 235 -4.57 1.24 27.71
C ARG A 235 -5.28 0.74 28.97
N TRP A 236 -6.58 0.97 29.09
CA TRP A 236 -7.32 0.81 30.35
C TRP A 236 -8.21 -0.45 30.41
N PHE A 237 -8.70 -0.97 29.29
CA PHE A 237 -9.70 -2.04 29.25
C PHE A 237 -9.19 -3.27 28.48
N ARG A 238 -8.04 -3.80 28.91
CA ARG A 238 -7.29 -4.81 28.15
C ARG A 238 -7.91 -6.21 28.12
N GLU A 239 -8.68 -6.57 29.14
CA GLU A 239 -9.22 -7.92 29.31
C GLU A 239 -10.76 -7.97 29.20
N THR A 240 -11.34 -6.98 28.52
CA THR A 240 -12.81 -6.88 28.39
C THR A 240 -13.31 -7.44 27.07
N GLU A 241 -14.56 -7.92 27.06
CA GLU A 241 -15.25 -8.36 25.84
C GLU A 241 -15.37 -7.21 24.82
N GLY A 242 -15.54 -5.97 25.29
CA GLY A 242 -15.58 -4.77 24.44
C GLY A 242 -14.31 -4.57 23.62
N ARG A 243 -13.14 -4.91 24.17
CA ARG A 243 -11.87 -4.92 23.41
C ARG A 243 -11.91 -5.97 22.30
N ALA A 244 -12.40 -7.17 22.59
CA ALA A 244 -12.49 -8.24 21.61
C ALA A 244 -13.37 -7.84 20.41
N LEU A 245 -14.52 -7.20 20.67
CA LEU A 245 -15.40 -6.66 19.62
C LEU A 245 -14.70 -5.61 18.76
N LEU A 246 -13.98 -4.68 19.39
CA LEU A 246 -13.19 -3.70 18.65
C LEU A 246 -12.10 -4.39 17.80
N ASP A 247 -11.38 -5.38 18.35
CA ASP A 247 -10.37 -6.17 17.63
C ASP A 247 -10.92 -6.88 16.38
N VAL A 248 -12.16 -7.36 16.45
CA VAL A 248 -12.89 -7.90 15.28
C VAL A 248 -13.14 -6.80 14.25
N GLY A 249 -13.72 -5.67 14.67
CA GLY A 249 -13.98 -4.53 13.78
C GLY A 249 -12.71 -4.01 13.09
N ALA A 250 -11.61 -3.87 13.82
CA ALA A 250 -10.33 -3.44 13.28
C ALA A 250 -9.72 -4.46 12.30
N SER A 251 -9.94 -5.76 12.52
CA SER A 251 -9.47 -6.81 11.61
C SER A 251 -10.29 -6.84 10.32
N LEU A 252 -11.62 -6.65 10.42
CA LEU A 252 -12.48 -6.49 9.25
C LEU A 252 -12.11 -5.25 8.43
N LEU A 253 -11.94 -4.11 9.08
CA LEU A 253 -11.55 -2.85 8.42
C LEU A 253 -10.20 -2.99 7.70
N HIS A 254 -9.22 -3.61 8.36
CA HIS A 254 -7.94 -3.90 7.72
C HIS A 254 -8.06 -4.83 6.52
N ASN A 255 -8.80 -5.93 6.64
CA ASN A 255 -8.97 -6.89 5.55
C ASN A 255 -9.68 -6.25 4.36
N ALA A 256 -10.68 -5.40 4.62
CA ALA A 256 -11.35 -4.60 3.61
C ALA A 256 -10.38 -3.61 2.96
N ALA A 257 -9.58 -2.87 3.74
CA ALA A 257 -8.59 -1.95 3.21
C ALA A 257 -7.53 -2.65 2.33
N MET A 258 -7.03 -3.82 2.74
CA MET A 258 -6.09 -4.62 1.93
C MET A 258 -6.73 -5.09 0.62
N LEU A 259 -8.01 -5.47 0.65
CA LEU A 259 -8.76 -5.83 -0.56
C LEU A 259 -8.96 -4.61 -1.47
N THR A 260 -9.31 -3.45 -0.91
CA THR A 260 -9.44 -2.19 -1.65
C THR A 260 -8.13 -1.80 -2.31
N ILE A 261 -7.00 -1.89 -1.59
CA ILE A 261 -5.69 -1.61 -2.17
C ILE A 261 -5.39 -2.58 -3.33
N ALA A 262 -5.58 -3.89 -3.12
CA ALA A 262 -5.36 -4.87 -4.19
C ALA A 262 -6.26 -4.63 -5.41
N GLY A 263 -7.54 -4.29 -5.19
CA GLY A 263 -8.50 -3.93 -6.22
C GLY A 263 -8.09 -2.65 -6.96
N GLN A 264 -7.68 -1.61 -6.25
CA GLN A 264 -7.19 -0.36 -6.82
C GLN A 264 -5.99 -0.59 -7.73
N ILE A 265 -5.04 -1.42 -7.32
CA ILE A 265 -3.87 -1.77 -8.12
C ILE A 265 -4.28 -2.52 -9.39
N CYS A 266 -5.23 -3.46 -9.28
CA CYS A 266 -5.78 -4.15 -10.46
C CYS A 266 -6.45 -3.17 -11.41
N LEU A 267 -7.21 -2.21 -10.89
CA LEU A 267 -7.85 -1.17 -11.70
C LEU A 267 -6.81 -0.30 -12.40
N ILE A 268 -5.76 0.14 -11.70
CA ILE A 268 -4.68 0.94 -12.27
C ILE A 268 -4.06 0.21 -13.47
N TYR A 269 -3.69 -1.07 -13.31
CA TYR A 269 -3.12 -1.85 -14.42
C TYR A 269 -4.12 -2.12 -15.53
N ALA A 270 -5.33 -2.56 -15.21
CA ALA A 270 -6.34 -2.87 -16.21
C ALA A 270 -6.69 -1.66 -17.06
N THR A 271 -6.95 -0.52 -16.43
CA THR A 271 -7.28 0.74 -17.14
C THR A 271 -6.09 1.25 -17.94
N SER A 272 -4.88 1.22 -17.39
CA SER A 272 -3.65 1.60 -18.09
C SER A 272 -3.40 0.73 -19.33
N GLY A 273 -3.62 -0.58 -19.23
CA GLY A 273 -3.50 -1.51 -20.36
C GLY A 273 -4.59 -1.29 -21.41
N TRP A 274 -5.85 -1.19 -20.99
CA TRP A 274 -6.99 -1.00 -21.90
C TRP A 274 -6.95 0.33 -22.64
N TYR A 275 -6.44 1.38 -21.98
CA TYR A 275 -6.21 2.68 -22.61
C TYR A 275 -5.12 2.58 -23.69
N LYS A 276 -4.04 1.83 -23.45
CA LYS A 276 -2.98 1.60 -24.44
C LYS A 276 -3.49 0.82 -25.65
N VAL A 277 -4.34 -0.19 -25.48
CA VAL A 277 -4.91 -0.98 -26.59
C VAL A 277 -5.61 -0.09 -27.63
N GLN A 278 -6.15 1.06 -27.23
CA GLN A 278 -6.84 2.00 -28.12
C GLN A 278 -5.89 2.93 -28.89
N GLY A 279 -4.62 3.03 -28.47
CA GLY A 279 -3.65 3.96 -29.04
C GLY A 279 -2.92 3.40 -30.27
N PRO A 280 -2.87 4.10 -31.43
CA PRO A 280 -2.22 3.61 -32.65
C PRO A 280 -0.76 3.18 -32.43
N LYS A 281 0.01 3.98 -31.68
CA LYS A 281 1.42 3.68 -31.36
C LYS A 281 1.60 2.33 -30.62
N TRP A 282 0.64 1.95 -29.79
CA TRP A 282 0.67 0.68 -29.07
C TRP A 282 0.19 -0.48 -29.95
N GLN A 283 -0.80 -0.24 -30.82
CA GLN A 283 -1.29 -1.22 -31.79
C GLN A 283 -0.21 -1.60 -32.82
N GLU A 284 0.61 -0.64 -33.23
CA GLU A 284 1.74 -0.85 -34.15
C GLU A 284 3.02 -1.33 -33.42
N GLY A 285 3.01 -1.35 -32.08
CA GLY A 285 4.15 -1.78 -31.26
C GLY A 285 5.35 -0.81 -31.29
N SER A 286 5.13 0.45 -31.66
CA SER A 286 6.14 1.51 -31.74
C SER A 286 6.17 2.43 -30.50
N ALA A 287 5.21 2.28 -29.58
CA ALA A 287 5.01 3.19 -28.45
C ALA A 287 6.26 3.42 -27.60
N LEU A 288 7.00 2.35 -27.25
CA LEU A 288 8.21 2.49 -26.44
C LEU A 288 9.30 3.31 -27.16
N HIS A 289 9.43 3.20 -28.49
CA HIS A 289 10.39 4.00 -29.25
C HIS A 289 10.10 5.50 -29.10
N TYR A 290 8.83 5.90 -29.16
CA TYR A 290 8.46 7.31 -28.93
C TYR A 290 8.76 7.74 -27.50
N ALA A 291 8.46 6.91 -26.50
CA ALA A 291 8.74 7.24 -25.09
C ALA A 291 10.24 7.46 -24.83
N LEU A 292 11.10 6.62 -25.40
CA LEU A 292 12.56 6.72 -25.25
C LEU A 292 13.19 7.93 -25.95
N ASN A 293 12.48 8.52 -26.92
CA ASN A 293 12.93 9.69 -27.68
C ASN A 293 12.28 11.01 -27.22
N LEU A 294 11.53 11.00 -26.11
CA LEU A 294 11.09 12.23 -25.46
C LEU A 294 12.26 12.78 -24.63
N GLU A 295 12.80 13.94 -25.02
CA GLU A 295 13.94 14.57 -24.33
C GLU A 295 13.72 14.72 -22.82
N TYR A 296 12.49 15.07 -22.44
CA TYR A 296 12.11 15.23 -21.02
C TYR A 296 12.23 13.94 -20.20
N PHE A 297 12.03 12.77 -20.81
CA PHE A 297 12.06 11.45 -20.16
C PHE A 297 13.31 10.63 -20.53
N SER A 298 14.38 11.27 -21.01
CA SER A 298 15.60 10.57 -21.43
C SER A 298 16.80 11.01 -20.58
N PRO A 299 16.90 10.58 -19.30
CA PRO A 299 18.01 10.95 -18.43
C PRO A 299 19.37 10.44 -18.94
N TRP A 300 19.36 9.37 -19.74
CA TRP A 300 20.54 8.73 -20.31
C TRP A 300 20.36 8.57 -21.82
N PRO A 301 20.56 9.63 -22.64
CA PRO A 301 20.27 9.60 -24.06
C PRO A 301 20.97 8.45 -24.81
N TRP A 302 22.21 8.13 -24.41
CA TRP A 302 22.99 7.02 -24.99
C TRP A 302 22.34 5.66 -24.73
N LEU A 303 21.76 5.45 -23.54
CA LEU A 303 21.12 4.19 -23.16
C LEU A 303 19.79 4.04 -23.89
N SER A 304 18.99 5.12 -23.89
CA SER A 304 17.74 5.19 -24.65
C SER A 304 17.97 4.93 -26.14
N ALA A 305 19.05 5.48 -26.72
CA ALA A 305 19.41 5.26 -28.12
C ALA A 305 19.76 3.79 -28.42
N ILE A 306 20.51 3.12 -27.53
CA ILE A 306 20.83 1.68 -27.69
C ILE A 306 19.56 0.83 -27.69
N VAL A 307 18.65 1.08 -26.74
CA VAL A 307 17.38 0.35 -26.67
C VAL A 307 16.49 0.66 -27.88
N ALA A 308 16.37 1.94 -28.25
CA ALA A 308 15.54 2.40 -29.35
C ALA A 308 16.06 1.95 -30.73
N ALA A 309 17.35 1.68 -30.87
CA ALA A 309 17.95 1.13 -32.10
C ALA A 309 17.57 -0.34 -32.34
N ASN A 310 17.13 -1.07 -31.31
CA ASN A 310 16.71 -2.46 -31.44
C ASN A 310 15.19 -2.57 -31.63
N THR A 311 14.75 -2.61 -32.88
CA THR A 311 13.32 -2.67 -33.23
C THR A 311 12.61 -3.88 -32.64
N MET A 312 13.25 -5.05 -32.59
CA MET A 312 12.63 -6.25 -32.04
C MET A 312 12.42 -6.13 -30.52
N LEU A 313 13.41 -5.58 -29.80
CA LEU A 313 13.28 -5.33 -28.37
C LEU A 313 12.16 -4.33 -28.08
N VAL A 314 12.10 -3.23 -28.83
CA VAL A 314 11.03 -2.21 -28.73
C VAL A 314 9.65 -2.83 -28.96
N LEU A 315 9.52 -3.65 -30.01
CA LEU A 315 8.27 -4.32 -30.37
C LEU A 315 7.80 -5.24 -29.24
N VAL A 316 8.69 -6.11 -28.75
CA VAL A 316 8.41 -7.06 -27.68
C VAL A 316 8.03 -6.35 -26.39
N LEU A 317 8.76 -5.30 -26.01
CA LEU A 317 8.45 -4.54 -24.80
C LEU A 317 7.15 -3.76 -24.92
N SER A 318 6.86 -3.16 -26.09
CA SER A 318 5.62 -2.40 -26.31
C SER A 318 4.38 -3.29 -26.17
N TYR A 319 4.36 -4.44 -26.83
CA TYR A 319 3.25 -5.39 -26.67
C TYR A 319 3.28 -6.09 -25.30
N GLY A 320 4.47 -6.42 -24.79
CA GLY A 320 4.65 -7.06 -23.50
C GLY A 320 4.05 -6.25 -22.35
N THR A 321 4.34 -4.95 -22.30
CA THR A 321 3.73 -4.01 -21.34
C THR A 321 2.20 -4.08 -21.37
N VAL A 322 1.58 -4.02 -22.55
CA VAL A 322 0.11 -4.06 -22.68
C VAL A 322 -0.43 -5.41 -22.22
N MET A 323 0.16 -6.51 -22.68
CA MET A 323 -0.26 -7.87 -22.34
C MET A 323 -0.18 -8.11 -20.83
N LEU A 324 0.91 -7.70 -20.18
CA LEU A 324 1.10 -7.85 -18.74
C LEU A 324 0.06 -7.06 -17.95
N GLN A 325 -0.14 -5.79 -18.29
CA GLN A 325 -1.08 -4.89 -17.60
C GLN A 325 -2.53 -5.38 -17.72
N VAL A 326 -2.95 -5.86 -18.90
CA VAL A 326 -4.29 -6.43 -19.11
C VAL A 326 -4.42 -7.80 -18.44
N ALA A 327 -3.40 -8.67 -18.52
CA ALA A 327 -3.47 -10.02 -17.98
C ALA A 327 -3.46 -10.07 -16.45
N PHE A 328 -2.78 -9.12 -15.79
CA PHE A 328 -2.49 -9.18 -14.35
C PHE A 328 -3.70 -9.52 -13.47
N PRO A 329 -4.86 -8.83 -13.55
CA PRO A 329 -6.03 -9.14 -12.72
C PRO A 329 -6.54 -10.58 -12.90
N PHE A 330 -6.46 -11.13 -14.12
CA PHE A 330 -6.91 -12.49 -14.44
C PHE A 330 -5.95 -13.56 -13.91
N THR A 331 -4.67 -13.22 -13.71
CA THR A 331 -3.68 -14.18 -13.21
C THR A 331 -3.72 -14.41 -11.71
N LEU A 332 -4.44 -13.57 -10.96
CA LEU A 332 -4.49 -13.63 -9.48
C LEU A 332 -4.99 -14.98 -8.94
N GLY A 333 -5.81 -15.71 -9.71
CA GLY A 333 -6.31 -17.04 -9.35
C GLY A 333 -5.24 -18.13 -9.36
N ASN A 334 -4.12 -17.94 -10.06
CA ASN A 334 -3.02 -18.89 -10.12
C ASN A 334 -1.74 -18.31 -9.52
N ARG A 335 -1.41 -18.77 -8.30
CA ARG A 335 -0.25 -18.27 -7.54
C ARG A 335 1.08 -18.33 -8.30
N LYS A 336 1.30 -19.32 -9.17
CA LYS A 336 2.56 -19.43 -9.91
C LYS A 336 2.65 -18.35 -10.98
N VAL A 337 1.59 -18.23 -11.79
CA VAL A 337 1.50 -17.23 -12.87
C VAL A 337 1.54 -15.83 -12.28
N LYS A 338 0.74 -15.55 -11.26
CA LYS A 338 0.75 -14.27 -10.53
C LYS A 338 2.16 -13.90 -10.05
N ASN A 339 2.89 -14.82 -9.42
CA ASN A 339 4.22 -14.51 -8.88
C ASN A 339 5.23 -14.20 -9.98
N VAL A 340 5.16 -14.88 -11.13
CA VAL A 340 5.99 -14.57 -12.30
C VAL A 340 5.64 -13.18 -12.82
N LEU A 341 4.35 -12.87 -13.00
CA LEU A 341 3.92 -11.57 -13.49
C LEU A 341 4.33 -10.44 -12.56
N VAL A 342 4.15 -10.59 -11.24
CA VAL A 342 4.60 -9.59 -10.25
C VAL A 342 6.11 -9.33 -10.37
N ALA A 343 6.93 -10.37 -10.58
CA ALA A 343 8.36 -10.19 -10.77
C ALA A 343 8.68 -9.43 -12.07
N VAL A 344 7.97 -9.74 -13.17
CA VAL A 344 8.13 -9.05 -14.45
C VAL A 344 7.65 -7.60 -14.35
N MET A 345 6.53 -7.33 -13.69
CA MET A 345 6.00 -5.98 -13.48
C MET A 345 6.91 -5.12 -12.62
N ILE A 346 7.49 -5.68 -11.54
CA ILE A 346 8.55 -5.00 -10.78
C ILE A 346 9.74 -4.69 -11.71
N GLY A 347 10.12 -5.63 -12.59
CA GLY A 347 11.15 -5.41 -13.60
C GLY A 347 10.80 -4.27 -14.58
N GLU A 348 9.54 -4.18 -15.02
CA GLU A 348 9.05 -3.09 -15.87
C GLU A 348 9.20 -1.74 -15.17
N HIS A 349 8.78 -1.64 -13.89
CA HIS A 349 8.94 -0.40 -13.12
C HIS A 349 10.40 -0.05 -12.86
N LEU A 350 11.27 -1.02 -12.60
CA LEU A 350 12.71 -0.75 -12.52
C LEU A 350 13.28 -0.28 -13.87
N GLY A 351 12.78 -0.82 -14.98
CA GLY A 351 13.09 -0.34 -16.33
C GLY A 351 12.65 1.11 -16.55
N ILE A 352 11.42 1.45 -16.17
CA ILE A 352 10.88 2.82 -16.24
C ILE A 352 11.70 3.79 -15.37
N ALA A 353 12.06 3.38 -14.15
CA ALA A 353 12.88 4.20 -13.26
C ALA A 353 14.21 4.62 -13.89
N VAL A 354 14.86 3.70 -14.60
CA VAL A 354 16.19 3.91 -15.19
C VAL A 354 16.09 4.55 -16.58
N LEU A 355 15.27 3.98 -17.47
CA LEU A 355 15.19 4.39 -18.88
C LEU A 355 14.41 5.69 -19.05
N LEU A 356 13.31 5.88 -18.30
CA LEU A 356 12.44 7.04 -18.44
C LEU A 356 12.67 8.13 -17.38
N GLY A 357 13.61 7.90 -16.45
CA GLY A 357 13.92 8.88 -15.40
C GLY A 357 12.78 9.13 -14.41
N LEU A 358 11.92 8.12 -14.20
CA LEU A 358 10.75 8.20 -13.33
C LEU A 358 10.91 7.33 -12.05
N PRO A 359 11.90 7.61 -11.19
CA PRO A 359 12.21 6.73 -10.06
C PRO A 359 11.13 6.74 -8.97
N PHE A 360 10.49 7.88 -8.69
CA PHE A 360 9.48 7.98 -7.63
C PHE A 360 8.16 7.35 -8.02
N PHE A 361 7.70 7.57 -9.26
CA PHE A 361 6.60 6.83 -9.87
C PHE A 361 6.83 5.32 -9.74
N SER A 362 8.00 4.86 -10.18
CA SER A 362 8.33 3.43 -10.18
C SER A 362 8.41 2.86 -8.78
N LEU A 363 8.96 3.61 -7.82
CA LEU A 363 9.04 3.20 -6.42
C LEU A 363 7.65 3.10 -5.77
N ALA A 364 6.74 4.02 -6.09
CA ALA A 364 5.34 3.96 -5.65
C ALA A 364 4.64 2.71 -6.21
N MET A 365 4.84 2.41 -7.49
CA MET A 365 4.26 1.22 -8.13
C MET A 365 4.86 -0.09 -7.59
N VAL A 366 6.18 -0.16 -7.39
CA VAL A 366 6.83 -1.33 -6.78
C VAL A 366 6.34 -1.54 -5.35
N ALA A 367 6.13 -0.47 -4.58
CA ALA A 367 5.55 -0.56 -3.23
C ALA A 367 4.13 -1.15 -3.27
N CYS A 368 3.32 -0.77 -4.25
CA CYS A 368 1.99 -1.34 -4.48
C CYS A 368 2.06 -2.82 -4.87
N ASP A 369 2.90 -3.17 -5.85
CA ASP A 369 3.08 -4.55 -6.32
C ASP A 369 3.55 -5.50 -5.22
N ALA A 370 4.30 -4.98 -4.25
CA ALA A 370 4.80 -5.75 -3.11
C ALA A 370 3.68 -6.43 -2.28
N ILE A 371 2.43 -5.93 -2.36
CA ILE A 371 1.27 -6.57 -1.72
C ILE A 371 0.98 -7.95 -2.32
N PHE A 372 1.33 -8.19 -3.58
CA PHE A 372 1.08 -9.46 -4.23
C PHE A 372 2.21 -10.48 -4.02
N LEU A 373 3.29 -10.10 -3.32
CA LEU A 373 4.42 -10.98 -3.05
C LEU A 373 4.04 -12.18 -2.17
N PRO A 374 4.67 -13.35 -2.36
CA PRO A 374 4.43 -14.53 -1.54
C PRO A 374 4.78 -14.28 -0.08
N THR A 375 3.89 -14.65 0.84
CA THR A 375 4.17 -14.55 2.29
C THR A 375 5.44 -15.31 2.69
N ALA A 376 5.68 -16.49 2.13
CA ALA A 376 6.89 -17.26 2.40
C ALA A 376 8.17 -16.50 2.01
N PHE A 377 8.15 -15.80 0.88
CA PHE A 377 9.26 -14.95 0.44
C PHE A 377 9.49 -13.79 1.43
N LEU A 378 8.43 -13.09 1.83
CA LEU A 378 8.52 -11.98 2.78
C LEU A 378 9.03 -12.45 4.15
N VAL A 379 8.53 -13.58 4.67
CA VAL A 379 9.00 -14.17 5.94
C VAL A 379 10.48 -14.52 5.85
N ALA A 380 10.92 -15.15 4.76
CA ALA A 380 12.32 -15.51 4.55
C ALA A 380 13.22 -14.26 4.47
N LEU A 381 12.77 -13.21 3.76
CA LEU A 381 13.48 -11.93 3.68
C LEU A 381 13.64 -11.30 5.07
N GLY A 382 12.57 -11.24 5.85
CA GLY A 382 12.61 -10.72 7.22
C GLY A 382 13.55 -11.51 8.14
N ALA A 383 13.57 -12.84 8.03
CA ALA A 383 14.47 -13.70 8.80
C ALA A 383 15.95 -13.46 8.45
N ARG A 384 16.26 -13.22 7.17
CA ARG A 384 17.63 -12.89 6.72
C ARG A 384 18.07 -11.53 7.26
N CYS A 385 17.24 -10.50 7.15
CA CYS A 385 17.55 -9.18 7.69
C CYS A 385 17.69 -9.19 9.22
N GLY A 386 16.93 -10.03 9.93
CA GLY A 386 17.02 -10.20 11.38
C GLY A 386 18.29 -10.90 11.88
N ARG A 387 19.00 -11.63 11.00
CA ARG A 387 20.29 -12.30 11.30
C ARG A 387 21.50 -11.40 11.06
N LEU A 388 21.33 -10.22 10.48
CA LEU A 388 22.44 -9.26 10.30
C LEU A 388 22.97 -8.84 11.69
N PRO A 389 24.30 -8.77 11.89
CA PRO A 389 24.89 -8.36 13.16
C PRO A 389 24.34 -6.99 13.55
N ARG A 390 23.74 -6.90 14.74
CA ARG A 390 23.31 -5.59 15.26
C ARG A 390 24.56 -4.74 15.50
N PRO A 391 24.63 -3.50 14.99
CA PRO A 391 25.73 -2.60 15.33
C PRO A 391 25.87 -2.49 16.85
N ALA A 392 27.08 -2.63 17.36
CA ALA A 392 27.42 -2.68 18.79
C ALA A 392 27.10 -1.39 19.58
N LEU A 393 26.43 -0.41 18.97
CA LEU A 393 26.07 0.88 19.55
C LEU A 393 25.07 0.81 20.72
N THR A 394 24.45 -0.34 20.97
CA THR A 394 23.52 -0.54 22.11
C THR A 394 24.17 -1.17 23.35
N ARG A 395 25.46 -1.56 23.32
CA ARG A 395 26.13 -2.14 24.50
C ARG A 395 26.79 -1.11 25.44
N ARG A 396 26.94 0.17 25.04
CA ARG A 396 27.64 1.18 25.86
C ARG A 396 26.75 2.04 26.77
N VAL A 397 25.43 1.98 26.65
CA VAL A 397 24.51 2.77 27.52
C VAL A 397 24.05 1.96 28.75
N ALA A 398 24.37 0.68 28.83
CA ALA A 398 24.11 -0.16 30.02
C ALA A 398 25.32 -0.26 30.97
N ALA A 399 26.38 0.51 30.72
CA ALA A 399 27.63 0.46 31.49
C ALA A 399 28.17 1.86 31.83
N ALA A 400 27.32 2.88 31.84
CA ALA A 400 27.64 4.23 32.32
C ALA A 400 26.66 4.63 33.43
#